data_AF-A0A932YJP9-F1
#
_entry.id   AF-A0A932YJP9-F1
#
_cell.length_a   1.000
_cell.length_b   1.000
_cell.length_c   1.000
_cell.angle_alpha   90.00
_cell.angle_beta   90.00
_cell.angle_gamma   90.00
#
_symmetry.space_group_name_H-M   'P 1'
#
loop_
_entity.id
_entity.type
_entity.pdbx_description
1 polymer ?
#
loop_
_entity_poly.entity_id
_entity_poly.type
_entity_poly.pdbx_seq_one_letter_code
_entity_poly.pdbx_strand_id
1 'polypeptide(L)'
;MRQPKPITGESGTPGWNIYENKRYGFTVEYPSDWFIRTSSEPSFDRVIFSNIRKPSETSEESLQNESVFVIDIQRDANPQVLDIEEWYREFSTRGFSSEPDSEVRTTVGGRPAMRMEISTIGRDLHFYTFHGTDVVDLIYKISQPKFKETYEKMLSSFKFTSPETVIDTSGWETYQNEYYGFEIKYPMEWETISVWGGVVVWNKSLTSMPPGHPPMSFISERAYTDSIYFHPYEKLEDVEEKFRGPTGEKLIDFSSDCRAERFAERASYDCFLDADFQGGGRLILFLDTAGYLFSISDRLQNTYSNAILSTFKLIHGKQFDTESN
;
A
#
# COMPACT_ATOMS: atom_id res chain seq x y z
N MET A 1 13.28 10.15 -13.20
CA MET A 1 12.90 8.75 -13.47
C MET A 1 12.11 8.70 -14.78
N ARG A 2 12.36 7.73 -15.67
CA ARG A 2 11.54 7.58 -16.90
C ARG A 2 10.16 7.08 -16.48
N GLN A 3 9.10 7.78 -16.91
CA GLN A 3 7.72 7.34 -16.68
C GLN A 3 7.56 5.90 -17.21
N PRO A 4 6.98 4.97 -16.43
CA PRO A 4 6.68 3.64 -16.92
C PRO A 4 5.80 3.79 -18.17
N LYS A 5 6.24 3.20 -19.28
CA LYS A 5 5.50 3.23 -20.54
C LYS A 5 4.16 2.52 -20.27
N PRO A 6 3.00 3.19 -20.44
CA PRO A 6 1.71 2.54 -20.25
C PRO A 6 1.66 1.29 -21.12
N ILE A 7 1.24 0.16 -20.54
CA ILE A 7 0.89 -1.02 -21.34
C ILE A 7 -0.51 -0.70 -21.88
N THR A 8 -0.56 -0.09 -23.05
CA THR A 8 -1.83 0.12 -23.77
C THR A 8 -2.22 -1.18 -24.44
N GLY A 9 -3.19 -1.88 -23.85
CA GLY A 9 -3.92 -2.95 -24.51
C GLY A 9 -5.08 -2.37 -25.34
N GLU A 10 -5.48 -3.09 -26.39
CA GLU A 10 -6.74 -2.78 -27.09
C GLU A 10 -7.91 -3.05 -26.14
N SER A 11 -8.80 -2.07 -25.98
CA SER A 11 -10.09 -2.31 -25.32
C SER A 11 -10.97 -3.18 -26.21
N GLY A 12 -11.91 -3.93 -25.61
CA GLY A 12 -13.01 -4.55 -26.34
C GLY A 12 -13.99 -3.52 -26.95
N THR A 13 -13.83 -2.25 -26.58
CA THR A 13 -14.59 -1.11 -27.07
C THR A 13 -13.85 -0.38 -28.20
N PRO A 14 -14.41 -0.28 -29.42
CA PRO A 14 -13.79 0.47 -30.51
C PRO A 14 -13.50 1.93 -30.15
N GLY A 15 -12.26 2.37 -30.41
CA GLY A 15 -11.82 3.74 -30.13
C GLY A 15 -11.37 4.00 -28.70
N TRP A 16 -11.26 2.96 -27.86
CA TRP A 16 -10.80 3.05 -26.47
C TRP A 16 -9.53 2.21 -26.25
N ASN A 17 -8.68 2.68 -25.35
CA ASN A 17 -7.49 1.99 -24.86
C ASN A 17 -7.69 1.60 -23.39
N ILE A 18 -6.90 0.65 -22.91
CA ILE A 18 -6.83 0.30 -21.48
C ILE A 18 -5.54 0.87 -20.88
N TYR A 19 -5.66 1.58 -19.76
CA TYR A 19 -4.55 1.91 -18.88
C TYR A 19 -4.54 0.94 -17.70
N GLU A 20 -3.38 0.34 -17.43
CA GLU A 20 -3.14 -0.53 -16.28
C GLU A 20 -2.10 0.11 -15.36
N ASN A 21 -2.48 0.31 -14.10
CA ASN A 21 -1.55 0.67 -13.04
C ASN A 21 -1.27 -0.58 -12.18
N LYS A 22 -0.15 -1.25 -12.49
CA LYS A 22 0.27 -2.46 -11.77
C LYS A 22 0.64 -2.21 -10.31
N ARG A 23 1.11 -1.00 -9.99
CA ARG A 23 1.51 -0.64 -8.63
C ARG A 23 0.31 -0.63 -7.69
N TYR A 24 -0.80 -0.06 -8.14
CA TYR A 24 -2.03 0.09 -7.35
C TYR A 24 -3.14 -0.87 -7.76
N GLY A 25 -2.81 -1.89 -8.58
CA GLY A 25 -3.72 -2.96 -8.94
C GLY A 25 -5.04 -2.48 -9.54
N PHE A 26 -5.02 -1.50 -10.46
CA PHE A 26 -6.23 -1.03 -11.15
C PHE A 26 -6.06 -0.90 -12.67
N THR A 27 -7.20 -0.90 -13.36
CA THR A 27 -7.32 -0.55 -14.78
C THR A 27 -8.46 0.41 -15.01
N VAL A 28 -8.36 1.18 -16.10
CA VAL A 28 -9.43 2.06 -16.59
C VAL A 28 -9.36 2.13 -18.11
N GLU A 29 -10.52 2.10 -18.77
CA GLU A 29 -10.60 2.39 -20.20
C GLU A 29 -10.61 3.91 -20.41
N TYR A 30 -9.97 4.35 -21.48
CA TYR A 30 -9.94 5.78 -21.85
C TYR A 30 -9.97 5.95 -23.37
N PRO A 31 -10.42 7.10 -23.90
CA PRO A 31 -10.45 7.33 -25.34
C PRO A 31 -9.05 7.24 -25.96
N SER A 32 -8.96 6.59 -27.12
CA SER A 32 -7.67 6.29 -27.76
C SER A 32 -6.88 7.53 -28.22
N ASP A 33 -7.57 8.66 -28.40
CA ASP A 33 -7.00 9.96 -28.76
C ASP A 33 -6.58 10.80 -27.54
N TRP A 34 -6.84 10.34 -26.32
CA TRP A 34 -6.42 11.03 -25.09
C TRP A 34 -4.98 10.70 -24.70
N PHE A 35 -4.34 11.70 -24.09
CA PHE A 35 -2.99 11.65 -23.57
C PHE A 35 -3.00 11.28 -22.09
N ILE A 36 -2.03 10.45 -21.69
CA ILE A 36 -1.81 10.08 -20.29
C ILE A 36 -0.55 10.77 -19.78
N ARG A 37 -0.62 11.29 -18.55
CA ARG A 37 0.53 11.77 -17.79
C ARG A 37 0.48 11.17 -16.39
N THR A 38 1.65 10.81 -15.86
CA THR A 38 1.77 10.32 -14.48
C THR A 38 2.78 11.15 -13.71
N SER A 39 2.48 11.46 -12.45
CA SER A 39 3.42 12.06 -11.52
C SER A 39 3.39 11.30 -10.20
N SER A 40 4.50 11.35 -9.47
CA SER A 40 4.64 10.75 -8.16
C SER A 40 5.27 11.80 -7.26
N GLU A 41 4.57 12.13 -6.19
CA GLU A 41 4.97 13.08 -5.13
C GLU A 41 5.03 12.34 -3.79
N PRO A 42 5.73 12.86 -2.76
CA PRO A 42 5.93 12.14 -1.50
C PRO A 42 4.65 11.59 -0.84
N SER A 43 3.53 12.32 -0.94
CA SER A 43 2.25 11.93 -0.32
C SER A 43 1.22 11.33 -1.29
N PHE A 44 1.40 11.47 -2.60
CA PHE A 44 0.44 10.93 -3.55
C PHE A 44 1.05 10.61 -4.91
N ASP A 45 0.43 9.66 -5.61
CA ASP A 45 0.64 9.41 -7.03
C ASP A 45 -0.56 9.95 -7.81
N ARG A 46 -0.33 10.41 -9.04
CA ARG A 46 -1.36 11.01 -9.88
C ARG A 46 -1.29 10.48 -11.30
N VAL A 47 -2.46 10.14 -11.84
CA VAL A 47 -2.66 9.79 -13.26
C VAL A 47 -3.64 10.78 -13.87
N ILE A 48 -3.23 11.45 -14.94
CA ILE A 48 -4.03 12.45 -15.64
C ILE A 48 -4.30 11.94 -17.06
N PHE A 49 -5.57 11.80 -17.40
CA PHE A 49 -6.04 11.56 -18.76
C PHE A 49 -6.57 12.87 -19.32
N SER A 50 -6.15 13.28 -20.50
CA SER A 50 -6.60 14.53 -21.09
C SER A 50 -6.69 14.45 -22.61
N ASN A 51 -7.71 15.09 -23.20
CA ASN A 51 -7.90 15.15 -24.65
C ASN A 51 -6.90 16.09 -25.36
N ILE A 52 -6.07 16.82 -24.60
CA ILE A 52 -5.10 17.76 -25.15
C ILE A 52 -3.69 17.48 -24.61
N ARG A 53 -2.71 17.58 -25.50
CA ARG A 53 -1.33 17.24 -25.16
C ARG A 53 -0.64 18.25 -24.27
N LYS A 54 -1.03 19.53 -24.34
CA LYS A 54 -0.53 20.63 -23.53
C LYS A 54 -1.71 21.56 -23.26
N PRO A 55 -2.04 21.84 -21.99
CA PRO A 55 -2.99 22.89 -21.65
C PRO A 55 -2.57 24.17 -22.35
N SER A 56 -3.50 24.78 -23.08
CA SER A 56 -3.25 26.06 -23.71
C SER A 56 -3.36 27.17 -22.67
N GLU A 57 -2.81 28.34 -23.01
CA GLU A 57 -2.89 29.51 -22.16
C GLU A 57 -4.35 30.02 -22.14
N THR A 58 -5.03 29.79 -21.00
CA THR A 58 -6.27 30.43 -20.50
C THR A 58 -7.17 31.13 -21.53
N SER A 59 -7.55 30.46 -22.62
CA SER A 59 -8.59 30.97 -23.51
C SER A 59 -9.94 30.38 -23.12
N GLU A 60 -11.03 31.12 -23.34
CA GLU A 60 -12.38 30.63 -23.04
C GLU A 60 -12.73 29.39 -23.88
N GLU A 61 -12.29 29.36 -25.14
CA GLU A 61 -12.42 28.20 -26.02
C GLU A 61 -11.71 26.98 -25.44
N SER A 62 -10.53 27.19 -24.86
CA SER A 62 -9.76 26.15 -24.19
C SER A 62 -10.49 25.62 -22.96
N LEU A 63 -11.07 26.49 -22.13
CA LEU A 63 -11.84 26.07 -20.95
C LEU A 63 -13.06 25.20 -21.32
N GLN A 64 -13.64 25.41 -22.51
CA GLN A 64 -14.75 24.62 -23.03
C GLN A 64 -14.31 23.36 -23.77
N ASN A 65 -13.09 23.34 -24.30
CA ASN A 65 -12.59 22.26 -25.15
C ASN A 65 -11.57 21.32 -24.53
N GLU A 66 -10.92 21.72 -23.44
CA GLU A 66 -9.96 20.91 -22.70
C GLU A 66 -10.67 20.13 -21.62
N SER A 67 -10.39 18.84 -21.51
CA SER A 67 -10.98 17.94 -20.53
C SER A 67 -9.91 17.12 -19.86
N VAL A 68 -10.17 16.82 -18.58
CA VAL A 68 -9.27 16.09 -17.72
C VAL A 68 -10.06 15.13 -16.85
N PHE A 69 -9.60 13.89 -16.79
CA PHE A 69 -9.97 12.90 -15.78
C PHE A 69 -8.72 12.59 -14.97
N VAL A 70 -8.79 12.76 -13.65
CA VAL A 70 -7.65 12.57 -12.74
C VAL A 70 -7.94 11.37 -11.84
N ILE A 71 -6.90 10.58 -11.57
CA ILE A 71 -6.89 9.58 -10.51
C ILE A 71 -5.74 9.95 -9.58
N ASP A 72 -6.06 10.40 -8.38
CA ASP A 72 -5.11 10.66 -7.31
C ASP A 72 -5.12 9.49 -6.34
N ILE A 73 -3.93 9.03 -5.96
CA ILE A 73 -3.73 7.98 -4.97
C ILE A 73 -2.98 8.58 -3.80
N GLN A 74 -3.68 8.91 -2.73
CA GLN A 74 -3.12 9.44 -1.50
C GLN A 74 -2.63 8.27 -0.65
N ARG A 75 -1.31 8.18 -0.46
CA ARG A 75 -0.67 7.04 0.19
C ARG A 75 -0.91 7.05 1.69
N ASP A 76 -1.33 5.91 2.24
CA ASP A 76 -1.64 5.73 3.66
C ASP A 76 -2.58 6.82 4.23
N ALA A 77 -3.48 7.36 3.39
CA ALA A 77 -4.39 8.43 3.80
C ALA A 77 -5.57 7.92 4.64
N ASN A 78 -5.79 6.60 4.72
CA ASN A 78 -6.68 5.94 5.66
C ASN A 78 -5.90 4.94 6.55
N PRO A 79 -5.02 5.45 7.42
CA PRO A 79 -4.13 4.61 8.22
C PRO A 79 -4.88 3.77 9.25
N GLN A 80 -6.02 4.27 9.74
CA GLN A 80 -6.82 3.59 10.76
C GLN A 80 -7.78 2.54 10.17
N VAL A 81 -7.74 2.33 8.84
CA VAL A 81 -8.63 1.39 8.12
C VAL A 81 -10.10 1.69 8.44
N LEU A 82 -10.44 2.97 8.56
CA LEU A 82 -11.81 3.41 8.76
C LEU A 82 -12.67 2.99 7.57
N ASP A 83 -13.96 2.77 7.78
CA ASP A 83 -14.86 2.66 6.64
C ASP A 83 -14.93 3.99 5.87
N ILE A 84 -15.41 3.96 4.62
CA ILE A 84 -15.34 5.11 3.72
C ILE A 84 -16.14 6.31 4.23
N GLU A 85 -17.20 6.09 5.01
CA GLU A 85 -18.05 7.15 5.54
C GLU A 85 -17.43 7.77 6.78
N GLU A 86 -16.85 6.95 7.65
CA GLU A 86 -16.10 7.41 8.82
C GLU A 86 -14.86 8.21 8.39
N TRP A 87 -14.05 7.65 7.49
CA TRP A 87 -12.90 8.35 6.92
C TRP A 87 -13.30 9.67 6.26
N TYR A 88 -14.32 9.64 5.40
CA TYR A 88 -14.76 10.84 4.68
C TYR A 88 -15.26 11.92 5.64
N ARG A 89 -15.97 11.55 6.72
CA ARG A 89 -16.41 12.50 7.75
C ARG A 89 -15.22 13.12 8.48
N GLU A 90 -14.20 12.34 8.81
CA GLU A 90 -12.99 12.90 9.42
C GLU A 90 -12.24 13.82 8.45
N PHE A 91 -12.09 13.39 7.19
CA PHE A 91 -11.42 14.15 6.15
C PHE A 91 -12.15 15.47 5.86
N SER A 92 -13.48 15.45 5.73
CA SER A 92 -14.26 16.64 5.38
C SER A 92 -14.22 17.73 6.45
N THR A 93 -14.09 17.35 7.72
CA THR A 93 -13.94 18.33 8.82
C THR A 93 -12.60 19.05 8.84
N ARG A 94 -11.57 18.52 8.16
CA ARG A 94 -10.19 19.03 8.23
C ARG A 94 -9.68 19.58 6.89
N GLY A 95 -10.19 19.07 5.77
CA GLY A 95 -9.47 19.09 4.50
C GLY A 95 -10.06 19.94 3.38
N PHE A 96 -11.35 20.27 3.39
CA PHE A 96 -11.95 21.01 2.27
C PHE A 96 -11.92 22.52 2.49
N SER A 97 -11.51 23.25 1.45
CA SER A 97 -11.57 24.71 1.42
C SER A 97 -13.01 25.25 1.34
N SER A 98 -13.98 24.40 1.05
CA SER A 98 -15.41 24.72 0.97
C SER A 98 -16.29 23.53 1.35
N GLU A 99 -17.48 23.82 1.86
CA GLU A 99 -18.53 22.80 2.02
C GLU A 99 -18.90 22.20 0.65
N PRO A 100 -19.08 20.88 0.56
CA PRO A 100 -19.51 20.23 -0.66
C PRO A 100 -21.00 20.52 -0.95
N ASP A 101 -21.33 20.62 -2.24
CA ASP A 101 -22.70 20.84 -2.70
C ASP A 101 -23.57 19.59 -2.51
N SER A 102 -22.97 18.40 -2.63
CA SER A 102 -23.63 17.14 -2.36
C SER A 102 -22.66 16.03 -1.98
N GLU A 103 -23.15 15.08 -1.19
CA GLU A 103 -22.42 13.90 -0.74
C GLU A 103 -23.32 12.68 -0.90
N VAL A 104 -22.84 11.63 -1.59
CA VAL A 104 -23.63 10.43 -1.89
C VAL A 104 -22.79 9.19 -1.76
N ARG A 105 -23.28 8.21 -1.00
CA ARG A 105 -22.71 6.85 -0.96
C ARG A 105 -22.90 6.16 -2.31
N THR A 106 -21.86 5.54 -2.81
CA THR A 106 -21.89 4.84 -4.10
C THR A 106 -20.88 3.70 -4.11
N THR A 107 -20.61 3.15 -5.30
CA THR A 107 -19.56 2.17 -5.53
C THR A 107 -18.69 2.57 -6.72
N VAL A 108 -17.39 2.32 -6.65
CA VAL A 108 -16.44 2.47 -7.75
C VAL A 108 -15.57 1.22 -7.85
N GLY A 109 -15.45 0.64 -9.03
CA GLY A 109 -14.68 -0.61 -9.23
C GLY A 109 -15.15 -1.77 -8.34
N GLY A 110 -16.43 -1.81 -7.97
CA GLY A 110 -17.01 -2.81 -7.07
C GLY A 110 -16.74 -2.58 -5.57
N ARG A 111 -16.05 -1.50 -5.18
CA ARG A 111 -15.78 -1.16 -3.78
C ARG A 111 -16.71 -0.02 -3.30
N PRO A 112 -17.03 0.05 -2.00
CA PRO A 112 -17.71 1.20 -1.42
C PRO A 112 -16.96 2.50 -1.70
N ALA A 113 -17.71 3.57 -1.97
CA ALA A 113 -17.15 4.87 -2.31
C ALA A 113 -18.03 6.01 -1.80
N MET A 114 -17.41 7.18 -1.58
CA MET A 114 -18.11 8.44 -1.34
C MET A 114 -17.96 9.35 -2.54
N ARG A 115 -19.09 9.75 -3.13
CA ARG A 115 -19.16 10.76 -4.19
C ARG A 115 -19.39 12.12 -3.56
N MET A 116 -18.61 13.11 -3.97
CA MET A 116 -18.73 14.48 -3.53
C MET A 116 -18.74 15.43 -4.73
N GLU A 117 -19.56 16.47 -4.66
CA GLU A 117 -19.56 17.58 -5.62
C GLU A 117 -19.09 18.87 -4.94
N ILE A 118 -18.16 19.59 -5.58
CA ILE A 118 -17.63 20.88 -5.09
C ILE A 118 -17.71 21.94 -6.19
N SER A 119 -18.11 23.17 -5.83
CA SER A 119 -18.24 24.32 -6.75
C SER A 119 -17.15 25.41 -6.65
N THR A 120 -16.08 25.25 -5.85
CA THR A 120 -15.13 26.35 -5.57
C THR A 120 -14.37 26.91 -6.78
N ILE A 121 -13.86 26.05 -7.68
CA ILE A 121 -13.15 26.48 -8.90
C ILE A 121 -13.58 25.58 -10.07
N GLY A 122 -14.83 25.77 -10.48
CA GLY A 122 -15.53 24.82 -11.36
C GLY A 122 -16.34 23.82 -10.55
N ARG A 123 -17.28 23.15 -11.21
CA ARG A 123 -18.06 22.06 -10.61
C ARG A 123 -17.33 20.75 -10.90
N ASP A 124 -16.69 20.20 -9.89
CA ASP A 124 -15.93 18.96 -9.98
C ASP A 124 -16.64 17.85 -9.19
N LEU A 125 -16.62 16.63 -9.73
CA LEU A 125 -16.98 15.42 -8.99
C LEU A 125 -15.73 14.72 -8.52
N HIS A 126 -15.75 14.36 -7.25
CA HIS A 126 -14.78 13.49 -6.60
C HIS A 126 -15.45 12.17 -6.25
N PHE A 127 -14.72 11.08 -6.42
CA PHE A 127 -15.12 9.75 -5.97
C PHE A 127 -14.00 9.17 -5.14
N TYR A 128 -14.18 9.13 -3.82
CA TYR A 128 -13.24 8.53 -2.89
C TYR A 128 -13.55 7.06 -2.69
N THR A 129 -12.56 6.19 -2.85
CA THR A 129 -12.61 4.77 -2.48
C THR A 129 -11.24 4.34 -1.94
N PHE A 130 -11.11 3.09 -1.49
CA PHE A 130 -9.88 2.59 -0.87
C PHE A 130 -9.21 1.46 -1.64
N HIS A 131 -7.89 1.42 -1.51
CA HIS A 131 -7.05 0.30 -1.88
C HIS A 131 -6.05 0.04 -0.74
N GLY A 132 -6.39 -0.86 0.19
CA GLY A 132 -5.67 -0.98 1.45
C GLY A 132 -5.87 0.29 2.31
N THR A 133 -4.78 0.87 2.81
CA THR A 133 -4.80 2.17 3.52
C THR A 133 -4.70 3.38 2.59
N ASP A 134 -4.50 3.16 1.29
CA ASP A 134 -4.48 4.25 0.30
C ASP A 134 -5.90 4.72 -0.03
N VAL A 135 -6.03 6.02 -0.27
CA VAL A 135 -7.27 6.64 -0.75
C VAL A 135 -7.13 6.95 -2.23
N VAL A 136 -8.03 6.40 -3.02
CA VAL A 136 -8.14 6.67 -4.45
C VAL A 136 -9.24 7.69 -4.68
N ASP A 137 -8.87 8.86 -5.21
CA ASP A 137 -9.78 9.94 -5.59
C ASP A 137 -9.86 10.04 -7.12
N LEU A 138 -11.03 9.77 -7.70
CA LEU A 138 -11.29 9.96 -9.12
C LEU A 138 -12.02 11.28 -9.36
N ILE A 139 -11.41 12.16 -10.15
CA ILE A 139 -11.82 13.57 -10.29
C ILE A 139 -12.13 13.89 -11.75
N TYR A 140 -13.27 14.53 -12.01
CA TYR A 140 -13.55 15.17 -13.31
C TYR A 140 -14.54 16.33 -13.21
N LYS A 141 -14.51 17.22 -14.20
CA LYS A 141 -15.33 18.43 -14.24
C LYS A 141 -16.73 18.17 -14.82
N ILE A 142 -17.79 18.48 -14.08
CA ILE A 142 -19.19 18.41 -14.57
C ILE A 142 -19.52 19.60 -15.47
N SER A 143 -18.82 20.73 -15.30
CA SER A 143 -19.07 21.96 -16.07
C SER A 143 -18.87 21.79 -17.59
N GLN A 144 -18.36 20.66 -18.04
CA GLN A 144 -18.12 20.33 -19.45
C GLN A 144 -19.04 19.19 -19.92
N PRO A 145 -20.33 19.48 -20.19
CA PRO A 145 -21.34 18.45 -20.45
C PRO A 145 -21.00 17.56 -21.66
N LYS A 146 -20.23 18.08 -22.64
CA LYS A 146 -19.82 17.32 -23.83
C LYS A 146 -18.92 16.12 -23.52
N PHE A 147 -18.25 16.10 -22.36
CA PHE A 147 -17.39 15.00 -21.93
C PHE A 147 -18.05 14.13 -20.86
N LYS A 148 -19.27 14.44 -20.44
CA LYS A 148 -19.97 13.71 -19.38
C LYS A 148 -20.04 12.21 -19.66
N GLU A 149 -20.49 11.81 -20.84
CA GLU A 149 -20.58 10.40 -21.23
C GLU A 149 -19.20 9.72 -21.25
N THR A 150 -18.16 10.44 -21.68
CA THR A 150 -16.78 9.96 -21.64
C THR A 150 -16.33 9.69 -20.20
N TYR A 151 -16.56 10.63 -19.27
CA TYR A 151 -16.21 10.46 -17.87
C TYR A 151 -16.99 9.33 -17.19
N GLU A 152 -18.30 9.24 -17.43
CA GLU A 152 -19.14 8.16 -16.90
C GLU A 152 -18.68 6.80 -17.41
N LYS A 153 -18.21 6.72 -18.66
CA LYS A 153 -17.62 5.51 -19.21
C LYS A 153 -16.26 5.18 -18.62
N MET A 154 -15.38 6.17 -18.46
CA MET A 154 -14.10 5.98 -17.76
C MET A 154 -14.34 5.47 -16.34
N LEU A 155 -15.22 6.13 -15.59
CA LEU A 155 -15.57 5.77 -14.22
C LEU A 155 -16.18 4.36 -14.12
N SER A 156 -17.10 3.98 -15.02
CA SER A 156 -17.71 2.64 -15.01
C SER A 156 -16.76 1.53 -15.48
N SER A 157 -15.75 1.87 -16.29
CA SER A 157 -14.69 0.94 -16.69
C SER A 157 -13.58 0.79 -15.65
N PHE A 158 -13.50 1.72 -14.69
CA PHE A 158 -12.53 1.65 -13.62
C PHE A 158 -12.78 0.39 -12.79
N LYS A 159 -11.75 -0.44 -12.65
CA LYS A 159 -11.79 -1.67 -11.88
C LYS A 159 -10.45 -1.92 -11.23
N PHE A 160 -10.49 -2.41 -10.00
CA PHE A 160 -9.31 -3.00 -9.39
C PHE A 160 -9.01 -4.31 -10.13
N THR A 161 -7.82 -4.42 -10.73
CA THR A 161 -7.35 -5.63 -11.42
C THR A 161 -6.81 -6.67 -10.47
N SER A 162 -6.34 -6.21 -9.32
CA SER A 162 -6.25 -7.07 -8.17
C SER A 162 -7.64 -7.02 -7.51
N PRO A 163 -8.41 -8.13 -7.42
CA PRO A 163 -9.08 -8.34 -6.14
C PRO A 163 -8.01 -8.08 -5.06
N GLU A 164 -8.32 -7.71 -3.82
CA GLU A 164 -7.39 -8.16 -2.78
C GLU A 164 -7.21 -9.64 -3.08
N THR A 165 -6.09 -10.04 -3.69
CA THR A 165 -5.92 -11.40 -4.15
C THR A 165 -5.79 -12.04 -2.82
N VAL A 166 -6.89 -12.57 -2.31
CA VAL A 166 -6.93 -13.49 -1.21
C VAL A 166 -6.06 -14.59 -1.75
N ILE A 167 -4.76 -14.49 -1.47
CA ILE A 167 -3.81 -15.43 -1.99
C ILE A 167 -4.26 -16.73 -1.35
N ASP A 168 -4.62 -17.69 -2.17
CA ASP A 168 -5.06 -18.96 -1.67
C ASP A 168 -3.88 -19.61 -0.92
N THR A 169 -3.94 -19.54 0.41
CA THR A 169 -2.91 -20.07 1.30
C THR A 169 -3.17 -21.53 1.66
N SER A 170 -4.09 -22.21 0.98
CA SER A 170 -4.38 -23.63 1.22
C SER A 170 -3.21 -24.54 0.84
N GLY A 171 -2.44 -24.17 -0.18
CA GLY A 171 -1.24 -24.89 -0.61
C GLY A 171 0.08 -24.39 -0.02
N TRP A 172 0.03 -23.43 0.91
CA TRP A 172 1.22 -22.86 1.54
C TRP A 172 1.81 -23.79 2.59
N GLU A 173 3.13 -23.75 2.74
CA GLU A 173 3.83 -24.41 3.84
C GLU A 173 3.62 -23.63 5.14
N THR A 174 3.76 -24.31 6.28
CA THR A 174 3.63 -23.71 7.60
C THR A 174 4.98 -23.76 8.30
N TYR A 175 5.51 -22.59 8.64
CA TYR A 175 6.64 -22.46 9.55
C TYR A 175 6.09 -22.30 10.95
N GLN A 176 6.56 -23.15 11.86
CA GLN A 176 6.18 -23.13 13.26
C GLN A 176 7.43 -23.00 14.12
N ASN A 177 7.40 -22.03 15.02
CA ASN A 177 8.44 -21.88 16.04
C ASN A 177 7.82 -22.15 17.41
N GLU A 178 7.94 -23.40 17.88
CA GLU A 178 7.43 -23.81 19.19
C GLU A 178 8.11 -23.09 20.36
N TYR A 179 9.37 -22.69 20.17
CA TYR A 179 10.14 -22.04 21.23
C TYR A 179 9.59 -20.65 21.53
N TYR A 180 9.27 -19.87 20.49
CA TYR A 180 8.69 -18.53 20.64
C TYR A 180 7.17 -18.46 20.50
N GLY A 181 6.51 -19.60 20.24
CA GLY A 181 5.05 -19.65 20.23
C GLY A 181 4.41 -18.89 19.08
N PHE A 182 4.93 -18.99 17.85
CA PHE A 182 4.24 -18.45 16.67
C PHE A 182 4.25 -19.42 15.48
N GLU A 183 3.26 -19.25 14.59
CA GLU A 183 3.20 -19.87 13.28
C GLU A 183 2.91 -18.85 12.19
N ILE A 184 3.43 -19.11 11.00
CA ILE A 184 3.11 -18.37 9.76
C ILE A 184 3.01 -19.37 8.62
N LYS A 185 2.22 -19.01 7.60
CA LYS A 185 2.24 -19.70 6.32
C LYS A 185 3.07 -18.93 5.30
N TYR A 186 3.70 -19.65 4.37
CA TYR A 186 4.46 -19.07 3.26
C TYR A 186 4.33 -19.90 1.98
N PRO A 187 4.50 -19.31 0.78
CA PRO A 187 4.40 -20.05 -0.47
C PRO A 187 5.42 -21.19 -0.55
N MET A 188 5.03 -22.33 -1.14
CA MET A 188 5.87 -23.54 -1.20
C MET A 188 7.18 -23.34 -1.99
N GLU A 189 7.21 -22.37 -2.91
CA GLU A 189 8.39 -22.01 -3.69
C GLU A 189 9.34 -21.04 -2.96
N TRP A 190 8.96 -20.57 -1.78
CA TRP A 190 9.79 -19.72 -0.92
C TRP A 190 10.56 -20.59 0.07
N GLU A 191 11.62 -20.02 0.63
CA GLU A 191 12.44 -20.71 1.62
C GLU A 191 12.38 -19.96 2.96
N THR A 192 12.67 -20.71 4.03
CA THR A 192 12.80 -20.17 5.38
C THR A 192 14.19 -20.45 5.94
N ILE A 193 14.69 -19.50 6.74
CA ILE A 193 15.97 -19.60 7.44
C ILE A 193 15.68 -19.20 8.87
N SER A 194 15.90 -20.14 9.78
CA SER A 194 15.94 -19.84 11.19
C SER A 194 17.14 -18.92 11.46
N VAL A 195 16.83 -17.78 12.04
CA VAL A 195 17.80 -16.77 12.50
C VAL A 195 17.68 -16.68 14.02
N TRP A 196 18.55 -15.90 14.66
CA TRP A 196 18.56 -15.65 16.11
C TRP A 196 17.14 -15.46 16.64
N GLY A 197 16.56 -16.50 17.22
CA GLY A 197 15.21 -16.49 17.75
C GLY A 197 14.04 -16.37 16.76
N GLY A 198 14.29 -16.41 15.45
CA GLY A 198 13.34 -15.91 14.46
C GLY A 198 13.28 -16.70 13.16
N VAL A 199 12.61 -16.13 12.17
CA VAL A 199 12.60 -16.65 10.79
C VAL A 199 12.67 -15.53 9.77
N VAL A 200 13.47 -15.76 8.72
CA VAL A 200 13.45 -15.01 7.48
C VAL A 200 12.67 -15.83 6.46
N VAL A 201 11.64 -15.25 5.86
CA VAL A 201 10.89 -15.85 4.74
C VAL A 201 11.22 -15.07 3.47
N TRP A 202 11.76 -15.69 2.43
CA TRP A 202 12.12 -15.00 1.19
C TRP A 202 11.84 -15.81 -0.07
N ASN A 203 11.67 -15.11 -1.20
CA ASN A 203 11.43 -15.71 -2.49
C ASN A 203 12.76 -16.13 -3.15
N LYS A 204 13.05 -17.43 -3.16
CA LYS A 204 14.28 -17.99 -3.76
C LYS A 204 14.47 -17.60 -5.23
N SER A 205 13.38 -17.49 -5.98
CA SER A 205 13.41 -17.19 -7.42
C SER A 205 13.91 -15.77 -7.73
N LEU A 206 13.84 -14.85 -6.76
CA LEU A 206 14.36 -13.49 -6.89
C LEU A 206 15.87 -13.40 -6.60
N THR A 207 16.43 -14.40 -5.91
CA THR A 207 17.83 -14.41 -5.50
C THR A 207 18.69 -15.25 -6.45
N SER A 208 19.27 -14.62 -7.47
CA SER A 208 20.38 -15.24 -8.20
C SER A 208 21.65 -15.18 -7.33
N MET A 209 21.84 -16.19 -6.48
CA MET A 209 23.09 -16.29 -5.71
C MET A 209 24.27 -16.55 -6.66
N PRO A 210 25.35 -15.74 -6.59
CA PRO A 210 26.59 -16.10 -7.27
C PRO A 210 27.12 -17.42 -6.69
N PRO A 211 27.54 -18.38 -7.53
CA PRO A 211 28.08 -19.64 -7.04
C PRO A 211 29.35 -19.41 -6.20
N GLY A 212 29.39 -20.00 -4.99
CA GLY A 212 30.59 -20.03 -4.13
C GLY A 212 30.58 -19.14 -2.90
N HIS A 213 29.50 -18.41 -2.59
CA HIS A 213 29.38 -17.67 -1.34
C HIS A 213 28.58 -18.46 -0.28
N PRO A 214 29.08 -18.58 0.96
CA PRO A 214 28.33 -19.21 2.02
C PRO A 214 27.04 -18.39 2.29
N PRO A 215 25.89 -19.06 2.53
CA PRO A 215 24.60 -18.38 2.68
C PRO A 215 24.64 -17.21 3.67
N MET A 216 25.33 -17.40 4.80
CA MET A 216 25.38 -16.43 5.90
C MET A 216 26.04 -15.09 5.55
N SER A 217 27.06 -15.05 4.69
CA SER A 217 27.73 -13.78 4.34
C SER A 217 27.00 -12.99 3.24
N PHE A 218 26.07 -13.63 2.54
CA PHE A 218 25.31 -13.01 1.44
C PHE A 218 23.89 -12.61 1.85
N ILE A 219 23.32 -13.29 2.86
CA ILE A 219 22.06 -12.93 3.50
C ILE A 219 22.13 -11.52 4.13
N SER A 220 23.33 -11.04 4.49
CA SER A 220 23.48 -9.76 5.20
C SER A 220 23.32 -8.49 4.35
N GLU A 221 23.18 -8.56 3.02
CA GLU A 221 23.02 -7.33 2.22
C GLU A 221 21.86 -7.38 1.21
N ARG A 222 21.54 -8.56 0.63
CA ARG A 222 20.44 -8.66 -0.36
C ARG A 222 19.23 -9.48 0.08
N ALA A 223 19.37 -10.42 1.02
CA ALA A 223 18.19 -11.10 1.55
C ALA A 223 17.32 -10.15 2.40
N TYR A 224 17.85 -9.00 2.82
CA TYR A 224 17.10 -8.01 3.57
C TYR A 224 16.07 -7.21 2.77
N THR A 225 16.15 -7.12 1.44
CA THR A 225 15.15 -6.34 0.68
C THR A 225 13.90 -7.15 0.34
N ASP A 226 14.01 -8.48 0.30
CA ASP A 226 12.95 -9.37 -0.18
C ASP A 226 12.51 -10.39 0.88
N SER A 227 12.51 -10.00 2.15
CA SER A 227 12.16 -10.89 3.25
C SER A 227 11.23 -10.31 4.29
N ILE A 228 10.60 -11.22 5.03
CA ILE A 228 9.88 -10.91 6.27
C ILE A 228 10.68 -11.51 7.43
N TYR A 229 11.07 -10.66 8.37
CA TYR A 229 11.88 -11.05 9.54
C TYR A 229 11.00 -11.08 10.78
N PHE A 230 10.85 -12.23 11.42
CA PHE A 230 10.16 -12.36 12.71
C PHE A 230 11.20 -12.53 13.81
N HIS A 231 11.19 -11.67 14.83
CA HIS A 231 12.17 -11.75 15.92
C HIS A 231 11.62 -11.33 17.27
N PRO A 232 11.79 -12.17 18.31
CA PRO A 232 11.45 -11.85 19.69
C PRO A 232 12.60 -11.11 20.37
N TYR A 233 12.26 -10.05 21.08
CA TYR A 233 13.14 -9.32 21.98
C TYR A 233 12.62 -9.47 23.40
N GLU A 234 13.52 -9.40 24.37
CA GLU A 234 13.14 -9.44 25.78
C GLU A 234 12.51 -8.12 26.23
N LYS A 235 12.98 -6.98 25.69
CA LYS A 235 12.52 -5.65 26.10
C LYS A 235 12.42 -4.66 24.94
N LEU A 236 11.64 -3.60 25.14
CA LEU A 236 11.47 -2.51 24.16
C LEU A 236 12.76 -1.72 23.97
N GLU A 237 13.54 -1.54 25.04
CA GLU A 237 14.82 -0.83 25.01
C GLU A 237 15.82 -1.51 24.05
N ASP A 238 15.79 -2.85 23.94
CA ASP A 238 16.66 -3.60 23.03
C ASP A 238 16.32 -3.30 21.56
N VAL A 239 15.02 -3.10 21.26
CA VAL A 239 14.55 -2.70 19.94
C VAL A 239 14.97 -1.26 19.66
N GLU A 240 14.74 -0.34 20.60
CA GLU A 240 15.18 1.06 20.44
C GLU A 240 16.69 1.17 20.22
N GLU A 241 17.51 0.40 20.95
CA GLU A 241 18.97 0.39 20.79
C GLU A 241 19.38 -0.16 19.43
N LYS A 242 18.73 -1.23 18.94
CA LYS A 242 19.00 -1.77 17.60
C LYS A 242 18.68 -0.79 16.49
N PHE A 243 17.67 0.06 16.69
CA PHE A 243 17.29 1.13 15.77
C PHE A 243 17.98 2.46 16.12
N ARG A 244 19.21 2.43 16.65
CA ARG A 244 20.09 3.60 16.69
C ARG A 244 21.05 3.60 15.51
N GLY A 245 21.22 4.78 14.91
CA GLY A 245 22.18 4.98 13.85
C GLY A 245 23.61 4.92 14.36
N PRO A 246 24.62 4.92 13.46
CA PRO A 246 26.03 4.89 13.84
C PRO A 246 26.45 6.07 14.74
N THR A 247 25.69 7.17 14.72
CA THR A 247 25.95 8.35 15.56
C THR A 247 25.07 8.40 16.82
N GLY A 248 24.30 7.33 17.09
CA GLY A 248 23.46 7.17 18.26
C GLY A 248 22.07 7.84 18.16
N GLU A 249 21.77 8.47 17.03
CA GLU A 249 20.46 9.02 16.70
C GLU A 249 19.39 7.93 16.66
N LYS A 250 18.18 8.24 17.13
CA LYS A 250 17.04 7.32 16.97
C LYS A 250 16.67 7.28 15.49
N LEU A 251 16.66 6.08 14.91
CA LEU A 251 16.24 5.86 13.53
C LEU A 251 14.72 5.64 13.41
N ILE A 252 14.08 5.37 14.55
CA ILE A 252 12.63 5.28 14.68
C ILE A 252 12.24 6.14 15.87
N ASP A 253 11.43 7.16 15.62
CA ASP A 253 10.67 7.84 16.64
C ASP A 253 9.28 7.21 16.71
N PHE A 254 9.04 6.38 17.72
CA PHE A 254 7.76 5.68 17.93
C PHE A 254 6.55 6.61 18.01
N SER A 255 6.74 7.90 18.28
CA SER A 255 5.65 8.88 18.36
C SER A 255 5.26 9.48 17.02
N SER A 256 6.18 9.55 16.05
CA SER A 256 5.93 10.12 14.72
C SER A 256 5.94 9.08 13.60
N ASP A 257 6.73 8.03 13.75
CA ASP A 257 7.04 7.07 12.68
C ASP A 257 6.26 5.75 12.83
N CYS A 258 5.62 5.56 13.98
CA CYS A 258 4.84 4.37 14.31
C CYS A 258 3.37 4.70 14.62
N ARG A 259 2.48 3.80 14.23
CA ARG A 259 1.05 3.86 14.49
C ARG A 259 0.65 2.76 15.46
N ALA A 260 -0.05 3.11 16.54
CA ALA A 260 -0.64 2.11 17.43
C ALA A 260 -1.80 1.40 16.73
N GLU A 261 -1.80 0.08 16.76
CA GLU A 261 -2.70 -0.78 15.99
C GLU A 261 -3.03 -2.09 16.71
N ARG A 262 -3.80 -2.96 16.03
CA ARG A 262 -3.95 -4.35 16.46
C ARG A 262 -3.39 -5.32 15.43
N PHE A 263 -2.43 -6.13 15.85
CA PHE A 263 -1.88 -7.24 15.07
C PHE A 263 -2.07 -8.54 15.84
N ALA A 264 -2.62 -9.58 15.19
CA ALA A 264 -2.94 -10.85 15.83
C ALA A 264 -3.74 -10.69 17.14
N GLU A 265 -4.74 -9.78 17.12
CA GLU A 265 -5.58 -9.41 18.26
C GLU A 265 -4.85 -8.72 19.44
N ARG A 266 -3.56 -8.41 19.31
CA ARG A 266 -2.73 -7.73 20.31
C ARG A 266 -2.52 -6.27 19.95
N ALA A 267 -2.29 -5.42 20.95
CA ALA A 267 -1.81 -4.07 20.71
C ALA A 267 -0.42 -4.14 20.04
N SER A 268 -0.26 -3.41 18.94
CA SER A 268 0.96 -3.37 18.15
C SER A 268 1.32 -1.93 17.77
N TYR A 269 2.54 -1.72 17.32
CA TYR A 269 3.01 -0.53 16.63
C TYR A 269 3.39 -0.92 15.21
N ASP A 270 2.78 -0.27 14.22
CA ASP A 270 3.13 -0.43 12.81
C ASP A 270 3.94 0.79 12.38
N CYS A 271 5.22 0.60 12.10
CA CYS A 271 6.16 1.67 11.82
C CYS A 271 6.62 1.62 10.36
N PHE A 272 6.76 2.79 9.74
CA PHE A 272 7.32 2.91 8.39
C PHE A 272 8.75 3.43 8.46
N LEU A 273 9.67 2.66 7.89
CA LEU A 273 11.10 2.99 7.84
C LEU A 273 11.41 3.73 6.54
N ASP A 274 12.13 4.85 6.65
CA ASP A 274 12.61 5.61 5.49
C ASP A 274 13.48 4.74 4.57
N ALA A 275 13.42 5.01 3.26
CA ALA A 275 14.17 4.33 2.21
C ALA A 275 15.69 4.35 2.46
N ASP A 276 16.19 5.43 3.08
CA ASP A 276 17.60 5.59 3.42
C ASP A 276 18.06 4.59 4.50
N PHE A 277 17.14 4.00 5.27
CA PHE A 277 17.45 3.00 6.28
C PHE A 277 17.22 1.57 5.77
N GLN A 278 18.30 0.92 5.33
CA GLN A 278 18.32 -0.47 4.86
C GLN A 278 17.26 -0.78 3.77
N GLY A 279 16.96 0.20 2.91
CA GLY A 279 16.07 0.02 1.76
C GLY A 279 14.59 0.34 2.00
N GLY A 280 14.23 0.94 3.15
CA GLY A 280 12.84 1.22 3.51
C GLY A 280 12.03 -0.04 3.80
N GLY A 281 10.92 0.08 4.54
CA GLY A 281 10.17 -1.10 4.98
C GLY A 281 9.05 -0.79 5.95
N ARG A 282 8.19 -1.77 6.18
CA ARG A 282 7.21 -1.79 7.26
C ARG A 282 7.79 -2.58 8.44
N LEU A 283 7.59 -2.12 9.66
CA LEU A 283 8.06 -2.75 10.89
C LEU A 283 6.89 -2.85 11.87
N ILE A 284 6.42 -4.06 12.14
CA ILE A 284 5.34 -4.30 13.11
C ILE A 284 5.97 -4.77 14.42
N LEU A 285 5.64 -4.11 15.52
CA LEU A 285 6.14 -4.39 16.86
C LEU A 285 4.97 -4.71 17.79
N PHE A 286 4.98 -5.82 18.51
CA PHE A 286 3.91 -6.13 19.46
C PHE A 286 4.38 -7.02 20.60
N LEU A 287 3.73 -6.93 21.76
CA LEU A 287 4.01 -7.79 22.90
C LEU A 287 3.13 -9.05 22.85
N ASP A 288 3.73 -10.21 23.09
CA ASP A 288 2.99 -11.46 23.25
C ASP A 288 2.36 -11.60 24.66
N THR A 289 1.80 -12.78 24.95
CA THR A 289 1.22 -13.09 26.27
C THR A 289 2.22 -13.18 27.41
N ALA A 290 3.47 -13.49 27.11
CA ALA A 290 4.54 -13.64 28.09
C ALA A 290 5.35 -12.34 28.27
N GLY A 291 5.04 -11.29 27.50
CA GLY A 291 5.69 -9.99 27.54
C GLY A 291 6.90 -9.87 26.61
N TYR A 292 7.12 -10.83 25.70
CA TYR A 292 8.15 -10.74 24.68
C TYR A 292 7.72 -9.78 23.57
N LEU A 293 8.65 -8.94 23.13
CA LEU A 293 8.43 -8.01 22.04
C LEU A 293 8.76 -8.67 20.70
N PHE A 294 7.75 -8.97 19.91
CA PHE A 294 7.91 -9.42 18.54
C PHE A 294 8.15 -8.24 17.62
N SER A 295 9.06 -8.44 16.68
CA SER A 295 9.32 -7.53 15.57
C SER A 295 9.16 -8.27 14.25
N ILE A 296 8.34 -7.69 13.38
CA ILE A 296 8.13 -8.15 12.01
C ILE A 296 8.60 -7.07 11.06
N SER A 297 9.73 -7.26 10.39
CA SER A 297 10.15 -6.35 9.31
C SER A 297 9.67 -6.90 7.98
N ASP A 298 8.71 -6.21 7.36
CA ASP A 298 8.23 -6.48 6.00
C ASP A 298 8.85 -5.47 5.02
N ARG A 299 9.84 -5.95 4.28
CA ARG A 299 10.56 -5.15 3.28
C ARG A 299 9.92 -5.26 1.88
N LEU A 300 9.08 -6.27 1.68
CA LEU A 300 8.43 -6.58 0.40
C LEU A 300 7.25 -5.66 0.11
N GLN A 301 6.46 -5.33 1.14
CA GLN A 301 5.30 -4.43 1.06
C GLN A 301 4.39 -4.70 -0.15
N ASN A 302 4.10 -5.98 -0.38
CA ASN A 302 3.33 -6.43 -1.54
C ASN A 302 2.24 -7.42 -1.11
N THR A 303 1.48 -7.92 -2.07
CA THR A 303 0.34 -8.79 -1.77
C THR A 303 0.75 -10.11 -1.10
N TYR A 304 1.94 -10.64 -1.39
CA TYR A 304 2.45 -11.84 -0.74
C TYR A 304 2.84 -11.60 0.71
N SER A 305 3.49 -10.48 1.01
CA SER A 305 3.83 -10.18 2.40
C SER A 305 2.59 -9.93 3.24
N ASN A 306 1.62 -9.19 2.72
CA ASN A 306 0.32 -9.02 3.36
C ASN A 306 -0.39 -10.36 3.61
N ALA A 307 -0.35 -11.28 2.64
CA ALA A 307 -0.90 -12.63 2.81
C ALA A 307 -0.16 -13.44 3.90
N ILE A 308 1.17 -13.41 3.94
CA ILE A 308 1.97 -14.04 5.01
C ILE A 308 1.60 -13.47 6.37
N LEU A 309 1.58 -12.14 6.51
CA LEU A 309 1.22 -11.46 7.75
C LEU A 309 -0.21 -11.80 8.19
N SER A 310 -1.15 -11.93 7.25
CA SER A 310 -2.54 -12.34 7.56
C SER A 310 -2.66 -13.76 8.10
N THR A 311 -1.65 -14.60 7.88
CA THR A 311 -1.61 -15.98 8.39
C THR A 311 -0.92 -16.10 9.74
N PHE A 312 -0.32 -15.02 10.25
CA PHE A 312 0.40 -15.03 11.51
C PHE A 312 -0.53 -15.39 12.66
N LYS A 313 -0.12 -16.36 13.48
CA LYS A 313 -0.81 -16.69 14.71
C LYS A 313 0.18 -16.90 15.84
N LEU A 314 -0.22 -16.43 17.02
CA LEU A 314 0.39 -16.87 18.27
C LEU A 314 -0.14 -18.27 18.58
N ILE A 315 0.78 -19.16 18.92
CA ILE A 315 0.51 -20.51 19.42
C ILE A 315 1.06 -20.63 20.84
N HIS A 316 0.73 -21.71 21.54
CA HIS A 316 1.26 -21.92 22.88
C HIS A 316 2.77 -22.21 22.81
N GLY A 317 3.59 -21.23 23.20
CA GLY A 317 5.04 -21.39 23.31
C GLY A 317 5.43 -22.27 24.51
N LYS A 318 6.63 -22.85 24.47
CA LYS A 318 7.21 -23.45 25.68
C LYS A 318 7.46 -22.33 26.69
N GLN A 319 6.86 -22.42 27.88
CA GLN A 319 7.15 -21.48 28.96
C GLN A 319 8.66 -21.48 29.22
N PHE A 320 9.26 -20.28 29.23
CA PHE A 320 10.60 -20.11 29.74
C PHE A 320 10.57 -20.42 31.23
N ASP A 321 11.22 -21.50 31.64
CA ASP A 321 11.58 -21.67 33.05
C ASP A 321 12.61 -20.58 33.37
N THR A 322 12.14 -19.47 33.92
CA THR A 322 12.99 -18.34 34.34
C THR A 322 13.85 -18.66 35.57
N GLU A 323 13.84 -19.91 36.05
CA GLU A 323 14.52 -20.34 37.28
C GLU A 323 15.94 -20.90 37.08
N SER A 324 16.50 -20.88 35.87
CA SER A 324 17.88 -21.37 35.63
C SER A 324 18.92 -20.25 35.45
N ASN A 325 19.00 -19.31 36.40
CA ASN A 325 20.16 -18.42 36.58
C ASN A 325 20.50 -18.19 38.05
#